data_AF-A0A9W9RYH2-F1
#
_entry.id   AF-A0A9W9RYH2-F1
#
_cell.length_a   1.000
_cell.length_b   1.000
_cell.length_c   1.000
_cell.angle_alpha   90.00
_cell.angle_beta   90.00
_cell.angle_gamma   90.00
#
_symmetry.space_group_name_H-M   'P 1'
#
loop_
_entity.id
_entity.type
_entity.pdbx_description
1 polymer ?
#
loop_
_entity_poly.entity_id
_entity_poly.type
_entity_poly.pdbx_seq_one_letter_code
_entity_poly.pdbx_strand_id
1 'polypeptide(L)'
;MTIIYLRFATNPASVKDVVLVTTALQDINPKLNDTARTADSITFTSPDERIDIYGNIFEDWKSATPPVIAAYKMRGDSYPVLSGL
;
A
#
# COMPACT_ATOMS: atom_id res chain seq x y z
N MET A 1 6.45 10.69 -8.16
CA MET A 1 5.64 10.25 -6.98
C MET A 1 5.24 8.78 -7.12
N THR A 2 5.23 7.99 -6.05
CA THR A 2 4.70 6.60 -6.06
C THR A 2 3.43 6.52 -5.22
N ILE A 3 2.40 5.87 -5.76
CA ILE A 3 1.17 5.53 -5.03
C ILE A 3 1.08 4.02 -4.87
N ILE A 4 0.77 3.57 -3.66
CA ILE A 4 0.59 2.17 -3.30
C ILE A 4 -0.85 2.00 -2.84
N TYR A 5 -1.61 1.20 -3.56
CA TYR A 5 -2.96 0.82 -3.17
C TYR A 5 -2.96 -0.62 -2.68
N LEU A 6 -3.41 -0.83 -1.44
CA LEU A 6 -3.56 -2.14 -0.83
C LEU A 6 -5.03 -2.41 -0.53
N ARG A 7 -5.53 -3.53 -1.05
CA ARG A 7 -6.88 -4.02 -0.76
C ARG A 7 -6.81 -5.29 0.08
N PHE A 8 -7.50 -5.31 1.21
CA PHE A 8 -7.64 -6.47 2.09
C PHE A 8 -8.70 -7.42 1.56
N ALA A 9 -8.53 -8.73 1.77
CA ALA A 9 -9.52 -9.73 1.37
C ALA A 9 -10.81 -9.70 2.21
N THR A 10 -10.75 -9.15 3.42
CA THR A 10 -11.88 -9.03 4.35
C THR A 10 -12.43 -7.60 4.38
N ASN A 11 -13.75 -7.47 4.55
CA ASN A 11 -14.45 -6.18 4.68
C ASN A 11 -15.44 -6.23 5.87
N PRO A 12 -15.20 -5.50 6.97
CA PRO A 12 -14.03 -4.63 7.17
C PRO A 12 -12.74 -5.45 7.38
N ALA A 13 -11.62 -4.86 6.98
CA ALA A 13 -10.29 -5.36 7.31
C ALA A 13 -10.11 -5.37 8.83
N SER A 14 -9.37 -6.36 9.35
CA SER A 14 -9.11 -6.40 10.80
C SER A 14 -8.16 -5.27 11.19
N VAL A 15 -8.38 -4.67 12.37
CA VAL A 15 -7.51 -3.59 12.89
C VAL A 15 -6.06 -4.06 12.99
N LYS A 16 -5.85 -5.33 13.36
CA LYS A 16 -4.53 -5.94 13.47
C LYS A 16 -3.81 -5.97 12.12
N ASP A 17 -4.51 -6.32 11.05
CA ASP A 17 -3.93 -6.37 9.71
C ASP A 17 -3.59 -4.97 9.19
N VAL A 18 -4.46 -3.99 9.44
CA VAL A 18 -4.22 -2.60 9.05
C VAL A 18 -2.97 -2.05 9.76
N VAL A 19 -2.82 -2.29 11.07
CA VAL A 19 -1.64 -1.87 11.84
C VAL A 19 -0.39 -2.55 11.30
N LEU A 20 -0.41 -3.88 11.12
CA LEU A 20 0.72 -4.65 10.65
C LEU A 20 1.25 -4.14 9.30
N VAL A 21 0.35 -3.91 8.35
CA VAL A 21 0.69 -3.43 7.00
C VAL A 21 1.24 -2.00 7.03
N THR A 22 0.62 -1.13 7.82
CA THR A 22 1.05 0.26 7.94
C THR A 22 2.47 0.34 8.50
N THR A 23 2.75 -0.41 9.57
CA THR A 23 4.09 -0.45 10.18
C THR A 23 5.12 -1.03 9.21
N ALA A 24 4.84 -2.16 8.57
CA ALA A 24 5.77 -2.77 7.60
C ALA A 24 6.11 -1.82 6.44
N LEU A 25 5.11 -1.13 5.88
CA LEU A 25 5.36 -0.16 4.80
C LEU A 25 6.17 1.05 5.26
N GLN A 26 5.92 1.55 6.47
CA GLN A 26 6.67 2.67 7.06
C GLN A 26 8.11 2.28 7.38
N ASP A 27 8.37 1.05 7.80
CA ASP A 27 9.72 0.53 8.05
C ASP A 27 10.53 0.41 6.74
N ILE A 28 9.86 0.00 5.64
CA ILE A 28 10.49 -0.09 4.31
C ILE A 28 10.80 1.28 3.73
N ASN A 29 9.88 2.24 3.87
CA ASN A 29 10.11 3.61 3.47
C ASN A 29 9.40 4.57 4.45
N PRO A 30 10.16 5.23 5.35
CA PRO A 30 9.60 6.18 6.31
C PRO A 30 8.89 7.40 5.69
N LYS A 31 9.10 7.66 4.39
CA LYS A 31 8.41 8.72 3.65
C LYS A 31 7.06 8.28 3.07
N LEU A 32 6.67 7.00 3.21
CA LEU A 32 5.32 6.56 2.84
C LEU A 32 4.31 7.08 3.87
N ASN A 33 3.41 7.92 3.40
CA ASN A 33 2.31 8.45 4.21
C ASN A 33 1.00 7.77 3.81
N ASP A 34 0.21 7.36 4.80
CA ASP A 34 -1.20 7.00 4.57
C ASP A 34 -1.94 8.25 4.10
N THR A 35 -2.64 8.12 2.98
CA THR A 35 -3.34 9.23 2.32
C THR A 35 -4.84 8.99 2.17
N ALA A 36 -5.29 7.74 2.23
CA ALA A 36 -6.70 7.39 2.16
C ALA A 36 -6.96 6.00 2.74
N ARG A 37 -8.06 5.85 3.49
CA ARG A 37 -8.46 4.59 4.13
C ARG A 37 -9.96 4.33 3.94
N THR A 38 -10.31 3.10 3.55
CA THR A 38 -11.69 2.59 3.51
C THR A 38 -11.83 1.39 4.46
N ALA A 39 -13.01 0.76 4.49
CA ALA A 39 -13.25 -0.43 5.29
C ALA A 39 -12.37 -1.62 4.90
N ASP A 40 -11.99 -1.74 3.62
CA ASP A 40 -11.23 -2.86 3.05
C ASP A 40 -9.97 -2.42 2.28
N SER A 41 -9.56 -1.15 2.36
CA SER A 41 -8.38 -0.67 1.64
C SER A 41 -7.63 0.47 2.32
N ILE A 42 -6.37 0.62 1.96
CA ILE A 42 -5.47 1.69 2.40
C ILE A 42 -4.58 2.13 1.24
N THR A 43 -4.35 3.43 1.14
CA THR A 43 -3.53 4.05 0.08
C THR A 43 -2.37 4.81 0.68
N PHE A 44 -1.16 4.49 0.25
CA PHE A 44 0.06 5.18 0.65
C PHE A 44 0.64 5.99 -0.49
N THR A 45 1.18 7.15 -0.19
CA THR A 45 1.88 8.02 -1.14
C THR A 45 3.28 8.31 -0.65
N SER A 46 4.27 8.29 -1.54
CA SER A 46 5.62 8.75 -1.27
C SER A 46 6.17 9.59 -2.42
N PRO A 47 6.96 10.63 -2.10
CA PRO A 47 7.59 11.47 -3.11
C PRO A 47 8.58 10.69 -3.98
N ASP A 48 9.15 9.60 -3.47
CA ASP A 48 10.15 8.80 -4.16
C ASP A 48 9.51 7.92 -5.26
N GLU A 49 10.05 7.94 -6.48
CA GLU A 49 9.51 7.20 -7.64
C GLU A 49 9.97 5.73 -7.71
N ARG A 50 10.98 5.39 -6.90
CA ARG A 50 11.66 4.10 -6.91
C ARG A 50 11.57 3.45 -5.54
N ILE A 51 10.37 3.08 -5.15
CA ILE A 51 10.14 2.28 -3.94
C ILE A 51 10.04 0.82 -4.36
N ASP A 52 10.98 0.01 -3.89
CA ASP A 52 10.86 -1.44 -3.98
C ASP A 52 10.08 -1.96 -2.78
N ILE A 53 8.76 -2.02 -2.96
CA ILE A 53 7.85 -2.59 -1.96
C ILE A 53 7.68 -4.10 -2.12
N TYR A 54 8.03 -4.67 -3.27
CA TYR A 54 7.78 -6.09 -3.49
C TYR A 54 8.88 -6.96 -2.91
N GLY A 55 10.14 -6.51 -2.91
CA GLY A 55 11.22 -7.24 -2.25
C GLY A 55 11.01 -7.34 -0.73
N ASN A 56 10.98 -6.20 -0.04
CA ASN A 56 10.99 -6.18 1.42
C ASN A 56 9.66 -6.62 2.06
N ILE A 57 8.50 -6.26 1.48
CA ILE A 57 7.19 -6.72 2.01
C ILE A 57 7.09 -8.24 1.90
N PHE A 58 7.50 -8.84 0.78
CA PHE A 58 7.41 -10.30 0.64
C PHE A 58 8.29 -11.03 1.65
N GLU A 59 9.49 -10.53 1.95
CA GLU A 59 10.37 -11.16 2.94
C GLU A 59 9.81 -11.04 4.37
N ASP A 60 9.32 -9.87 4.76
CA ASP A 60 8.74 -9.68 6.09
C ASP A 60 7.42 -10.45 6.26
N TRP A 61 6.60 -10.51 5.21
CA TRP A 61 5.35 -11.28 5.18
C TRP A 61 5.55 -12.79 5.13
N LYS A 62 6.73 -13.30 4.75
CA LYS A 62 7.04 -14.73 4.89
C LYS A 62 7.24 -15.15 6.35
N SER A 63 7.57 -14.22 7.24
CA SER A 63 7.88 -14.51 8.66
C SER A 63 6.65 -14.49 9.58
N ALA A 64 5.51 -14.00 9.11
CA ALA A 64 4.23 -13.94 9.82
C ALA A 64 3.10 -14.51 8.94
N THR A 65 1.92 -14.80 9.49
CA THR A 65 0.74 -15.05 8.64
C THR A 65 0.39 -13.74 7.94
N PRO A 66 0.62 -13.60 6.62
CA PRO A 66 0.45 -12.33 5.98
C PRO A 66 -1.03 -12.07 5.73
N PRO A 67 -1.49 -10.82 5.90
CA PRO A 67 -2.83 -10.45 5.47
C PRO A 67 -2.95 -10.69 3.96
N VAL A 68 -4.08 -11.27 3.54
CA VAL A 68 -4.35 -11.49 2.11
C VAL A 68 -4.62 -10.12 1.49
N ILE A 69 -3.65 -9.64 0.71
CA ILE A 69 -3.65 -8.29 0.15
C ILE A 69 -3.41 -8.34 -1.36
N ALA A 70 -4.21 -7.59 -2.10
CA ALA A 70 -3.90 -7.23 -3.49
C ALA A 70 -3.17 -5.88 -3.49
N ALA A 71 -1.91 -5.87 -3.91
CA ALA A 71 -1.05 -4.68 -3.93
C ALA A 71 -0.85 -4.15 -5.36
N TYR A 72 -1.22 -2.89 -5.57
CA TYR A 72 -1.07 -2.21 -6.86
C TYR A 72 -0.12 -1.03 -6.71
N LYS A 73 1.00 -1.07 -7.44
CA LYS A 73 1.93 0.06 -7.54
C LYS A 73 1.57 0.91 -8.75
N MET A 74 1.24 2.17 -8.51
CA MET A 74 1.02 3.17 -9.57
C MET A 74 2.22 4.13 -9.59
N ARG A 75 2.88 4.28 -10.76
CA ARG A 75 3.85 5.36 -10.97
C ARG A 75 3.07 6.65 -11.22
N GLY A 76 3.42 7.71 -10.49
CA GLY A 76 2.74 9.00 -10.51
C GLY A 76 2.90 9.84 -11.77
N ASP A 77 3.24 9.23 -12.92
CA ASP A 77 3.32 9.93 -14.22
C ASP A 77 2.06 9.72 -15.07
N SER A 78 0.99 9.19 -14.47
CA SER A 78 -0.27 8.97 -15.17
C SER A 78 -1.42 9.26 -14.22
N TYR A 79 -1.68 10.54 -13.98
CA TYR A 79 -3.08 10.93 -13.86
C TYR A 79 -3.76 10.45 -15.15
N PRO A 80 -4.78 9.59 -15.12
CA PRO A 80 -5.80 9.74 -16.14
C PRO A 80 -6.35 11.14 -15.90
N VAL A 81 -5.95 12.09 -16.75
CA VAL A 81 -6.86 13.18 -17.03
C VAL A 81 -8.14 12.47 -17.42
N LEU A 82 -9.20 12.62 -16.62
CA LEU A 82 -10.56 12.39 -17.10
C LEU A 82 -10.81 13.46 -18.16
N SER A 83 -10.11 13.33 -19.29
CA SER A 83 -10.36 14.08 -20.50
C SER A 83 -11.59 13.44 -21.09
N GLY A 84 -12.74 14.05 -20.78
CA GLY A 84 -13.99 14.00 -21.53
C GLY A 84 -14.42 12.66 -22.11
N LEU A 85 -15.49 12.10 -21.54
CA LEU A 85 -16.81 11.94 -22.18
C LEU A 85 -17.72 11.10 -21.27
#